data_AF-A0A950AQB5-F1
#
_entry.id   AF-A0A950AQB5-F1
#
_cell.length_a   1.000
_cell.length_b   1.000
_cell.length_c   1.000
_cell.angle_alpha   90.00
_cell.angle_beta   90.00
_cell.angle_gamma   90.00
#
_symmetry.space_group_name_H-M   'P 1'
#
loop_
_entity.id
_entity.type
_entity.pdbx_description
1 polymer ?
#
loop_
_entity_poly.entity_id
_entity_poly.type
_entity_poly.pdbx_seq_one_letter_code
_entity_poly.pdbx_strand_id
1 'polypeptide(L)'
;MIPILILLLVLWSAGLVLVAGQARRRGLDRWLVPYLCQVLRRRLRRRGEDVHLMLCIADHFEPKWNNAPPEVADSRVASWVREYPQQFAGFRDSDGRPPRYTFFYPIDQYEPAHVDALAELCRAGFGEVEVHLHHDSDTAENLRATLQAHKEIMARRHGLGARDRATGELVYAFIHGDWALDNSRPDGRCCGVNNELDVLRQTGCYADFTLPSYPSPTQTPTVNSIYYATDDPRRPRSHDSGVDVGTGPAPADALMLIQGPLVLDWTRRRLGIVPRVENGCIQANQPAGIDRLAAWLRACVQVPGRPDWFFVKLHTHGAPEANQRVLLGEPMVRFHRDLARRAADDPHFHVHYVTAREMYNLARAAEAGWGGSVDKARDFELIWDSDRTCTSGSPDRARTPLGSAG
;
A
#
# COMPACT_ATOMS: atom_id res chain seq x y z
N MET A 1 7.77 1.85 57.73
CA MET A 1 6.82 1.34 56.71
C MET A 1 6.36 2.41 55.73
N ILE A 2 5.94 3.59 56.18
CA ILE A 2 5.51 4.71 55.32
C ILE A 2 6.56 5.13 54.25
N PRO A 3 7.87 5.23 54.55
CA PRO A 3 8.87 5.62 53.54
C PRO A 3 9.05 4.61 52.41
N ILE A 4 8.93 3.31 52.74
CA ILE A 4 9.02 2.22 51.77
C ILE A 4 7.79 2.24 50.84
N LEU A 5 6.61 2.48 51.39
CA LEU A 5 5.37 2.58 50.61
C LEU A 5 5.40 3.79 49.65
N ILE A 6 5.91 4.94 50.10
CA ILE A 6 6.08 6.13 49.26
C ILE A 6 7.09 5.85 48.14
N LEU A 7 8.23 5.23 48.45
CA LEU A 7 9.23 4.86 47.44
C LEU A 7 8.67 3.89 46.39
N LEU A 8 7.90 2.88 46.81
CA LEU A 8 7.24 1.95 45.90
C LEU A 8 6.21 2.65 45.01
N LEU A 9 5.43 3.60 45.55
CA LEU A 9 4.48 4.39 44.78
C LEU A 9 5.18 5.28 43.73
N VAL A 10 6.30 5.91 44.10
CA VAL A 10 7.11 6.74 43.20
C VAL A 10 7.76 5.90 42.09
N LEU A 11 8.31 4.74 42.41
CA LEU A 11 8.86 3.83 41.41
C LEU A 11 7.78 3.29 40.48
N TRP A 12 6.59 2.98 41.02
CA TRP A 12 5.45 2.53 40.23
C TRP A 12 4.92 3.63 39.30
N SER A 13 4.79 4.86 39.79
CA SER A 13 4.35 6.00 38.97
C SER A 13 5.37 6.36 37.89
N ALA A 14 6.67 6.34 38.21
CA ALA A 14 7.74 6.49 37.22
C ALA A 14 7.70 5.39 36.16
N GLY A 15 7.48 4.14 36.57
CA GLY A 15 7.27 3.01 35.66
C GLY A 15 6.08 3.20 34.72
N LEU A 16 4.93 3.66 35.24
CA LEU A 16 3.75 3.97 34.43
C LEU A 16 4.00 5.10 33.43
N VAL A 17 4.70 6.17 33.83
CA VAL A 17 5.05 7.27 32.93
C VAL A 17 5.95 6.78 31.79
N LEU A 18 6.93 5.92 32.09
CA LEU A 18 7.80 5.33 31.07
C LEU A 18 7.01 4.43 30.10
N VAL A 19 6.11 3.58 30.62
CA VAL A 19 5.26 2.72 29.79
C VAL A 19 4.32 3.55 28.92
N ALA A 20 3.66 4.56 29.48
CA ALA A 20 2.79 5.47 28.74
C ALA A 20 3.56 6.29 27.69
N GLY A 21 4.81 6.68 27.98
CA GLY A 21 5.70 7.33 27.03
C GLY A 21 6.07 6.41 25.85
N GLN A 22 6.40 5.15 26.13
CA GLN A 22 6.67 4.16 25.07
C GLN A 22 5.44 3.81 24.25
N ALA A 23 4.27 3.72 24.88
CA ALA A 23 3.00 3.50 24.19
C ALA A 23 2.71 4.64 23.21
N ARG A 24 2.86 5.90 23.67
CA ARG A 24 2.70 7.10 22.84
C ARG A 24 3.67 7.18 21.68
N ARG A 25 4.95 6.89 21.93
CA ARG A 25 5.98 6.85 20.86
C ARG A 25 5.68 5.81 19.78
N ARG A 26 4.92 4.77 20.11
CA ARG A 26 4.49 3.72 19.17
C ARG A 26 3.08 3.91 18.62
N GLY A 27 2.42 5.03 18.96
CA GLY A 27 1.03 5.30 18.59
C GLY A 27 -0.01 4.35 19.19
N LEU A 28 0.34 3.51 20.18
CA LEU A 28 -0.57 2.51 20.76
C LEU A 28 -1.81 3.15 21.40
N ASP A 29 -1.64 4.32 22.01
CA ASP A 29 -2.71 5.10 22.63
C ASP A 29 -3.72 5.63 21.62
N ARG A 30 -3.33 5.79 20.35
CA ARG A 30 -4.19 6.33 19.30
C ARG A 30 -5.15 5.28 18.75
N TRP A 31 -4.67 4.07 18.50
CA TRP A 31 -5.45 3.06 17.77
C TRP A 31 -6.04 1.94 18.63
N LEU A 32 -5.51 1.67 19.83
CA LEU A 32 -5.93 0.50 20.62
C LEU A 32 -7.41 0.57 21.02
N VAL A 33 -7.89 1.72 21.49
CA VAL A 33 -9.30 1.89 21.88
C VAL A 33 -10.22 1.79 20.65
N PRO A 34 -10.01 2.53 19.55
CA PRO A 34 -10.76 2.34 18.31
C PRO A 34 -10.77 0.89 17.82
N TYR A 35 -9.63 0.21 17.85
CA TYR A 35 -9.52 -1.20 17.50
C TYR A 35 -10.41 -2.10 18.37
N LEU A 36 -10.38 -1.93 19.70
CA LEU A 36 -11.23 -2.72 20.60
C LEU A 36 -12.72 -2.46 20.34
N CYS A 37 -13.10 -1.21 20.10
CA CYS A 37 -14.47 -0.85 19.71
C CYS A 37 -14.87 -1.51 18.38
N GLN A 38 -13.97 -1.56 17.40
CA GLN A 38 -14.20 -2.20 16.11
C GLN A 38 -14.36 -3.72 16.27
N VAL A 39 -13.51 -4.37 17.07
CA VAL A 39 -13.58 -5.82 17.34
C VAL A 39 -14.96 -6.23 17.87
N LEU A 40 -15.56 -5.43 18.75
CA LEU A 40 -16.90 -5.69 19.29
C LEU A 40 -18.03 -5.60 18.25
N ARG A 41 -17.80 -4.89 17.14
CA ARG A 41 -18.79 -4.67 16.07
C ARG A 41 -18.58 -5.57 14.85
N ARG A 42 -17.44 -6.26 14.76
CA ARG A 42 -17.11 -7.10 13.60
C ARG A 42 -18.11 -8.25 13.47
N ARG A 43 -18.66 -8.41 12.26
CA ARG A 43 -19.44 -9.58 11.91
C ARG A 43 -18.53 -10.80 11.89
N LEU A 44 -18.89 -11.83 12.63
CA LEU A 44 -18.26 -13.14 12.49
C LEU A 44 -18.76 -13.78 11.20
N ARG A 45 -17.82 -14.22 10.37
CA ARG A 45 -18.09 -15.03 9.17
C ARG A 45 -18.78 -16.33 9.58
N ARG A 46 -19.84 -16.71 8.85
CA ARG A 46 -20.49 -18.02 9.02
C ARG A 46 -19.78 -19.07 8.17
N ARG A 47 -19.88 -20.33 8.59
CA ARG A 47 -19.32 -21.45 7.83
C ARG A 47 -20.05 -21.56 6.48
N GLY A 48 -19.29 -21.69 5.39
CA GLY A 48 -19.83 -21.78 4.02
C GLY A 48 -20.09 -20.44 3.33
N GLU A 49 -19.76 -19.30 3.96
CA GLU A 49 -19.72 -18.01 3.27
C GLU A 49 -18.42 -17.89 2.46
N ASP A 50 -18.54 -17.40 1.23
CA ASP A 50 -17.39 -17.12 0.37
C ASP A 50 -16.52 -16.02 0.97
N VAL A 51 -15.22 -16.19 0.78
CA VAL A 51 -14.17 -15.24 1.13
C VAL A 51 -13.32 -15.00 -0.09
N HIS A 52 -13.39 -13.79 -0.60
CA HIS A 52 -12.47 -13.29 -1.61
C HIS A 52 -11.36 -12.52 -0.89
N LEU A 53 -10.15 -13.06 -0.90
CA LEU A 53 -8.95 -12.39 -0.40
C LEU A 53 -8.35 -11.55 -1.52
N MET A 54 -8.42 -10.23 -1.42
CA MET A 54 -7.69 -9.31 -2.29
C MET A 54 -6.36 -9.00 -1.63
N LEU A 55 -5.31 -9.70 -2.07
CA LEU A 55 -3.97 -9.59 -1.53
C LEU A 55 -3.17 -8.57 -2.34
N CYS A 56 -2.87 -7.42 -1.73
CA CYS A 56 -1.99 -6.40 -2.28
C CYS A 56 -0.70 -6.35 -1.46
N ILE A 57 0.45 -6.26 -2.14
CA ILE A 57 1.72 -5.87 -1.53
C ILE A 57 2.05 -4.47 -2.04
N ALA A 58 2.02 -3.50 -1.12
CA ALA A 58 2.37 -2.11 -1.34
C ALA A 58 3.78 -1.85 -0.81
N ASP A 59 4.77 -1.89 -1.69
CA ASP A 59 6.18 -1.82 -1.33
C ASP A 59 6.72 -0.40 -1.39
N HIS A 60 7.31 0.07 -0.28
CA HIS A 60 8.22 1.21 -0.26
C HIS A 60 9.52 0.81 -0.96
N PHE A 61 9.47 0.78 -2.29
CA PHE A 61 10.54 0.20 -3.09
C PHE A 61 11.67 1.20 -3.26
N GLU A 62 12.64 1.21 -2.34
CA GLU A 62 13.74 2.18 -2.28
C GLU A 62 15.11 1.58 -2.65
N PRO A 63 15.48 1.49 -3.94
CA PRO A 63 16.79 0.98 -4.36
C PRO A 63 17.98 1.69 -3.70
N LYS A 64 17.87 3.01 -3.48
CA LYS A 64 18.95 3.82 -2.88
C LYS A 64 18.89 3.88 -1.34
N TRP A 65 18.06 3.03 -0.71
CA TRP A 65 17.92 2.97 0.76
C TRP A 65 19.28 2.92 1.46
N ASN A 66 19.40 3.74 2.51
CA ASN A 66 20.63 3.97 3.29
C ASN A 66 21.81 4.50 2.44
N ASN A 67 21.52 5.38 1.48
CA ASN A 67 22.50 5.99 0.57
C ASN A 67 23.36 4.93 -0.13
N ALA A 68 22.72 3.86 -0.61
CA ALA A 68 23.41 2.78 -1.28
C ALA A 68 24.17 3.29 -2.52
N PRO A 69 25.41 2.80 -2.77
CA PRO A 69 26.13 3.09 -4.01
C PRO A 69 25.32 2.72 -5.25
N PRO A 70 25.53 3.39 -6.40
CA PRO A 70 24.78 3.12 -7.63
C PRO A 70 24.75 1.64 -8.02
N GLU A 71 25.88 0.94 -7.95
CA GLU A 71 26.00 -0.48 -8.29
C GLU A 71 25.15 -1.39 -7.39
N VAL A 72 24.96 -1.00 -6.13
CA VAL A 72 24.10 -1.72 -5.18
C VAL A 72 22.64 -1.44 -5.51
N ALA A 73 22.28 -0.20 -5.79
CA ALA A 73 20.92 0.17 -6.19
C ALA A 73 20.49 -0.54 -7.49
N ASP A 74 21.37 -0.56 -8.49
CA ASP A 74 21.18 -1.27 -9.76
C ASP A 74 20.98 -2.78 -9.52
N SER A 75 21.85 -3.38 -8.70
CA SER A 75 21.76 -4.80 -8.35
C SER A 75 20.46 -5.15 -7.62
N ARG A 76 19.96 -4.25 -6.76
CA ARG A 76 18.69 -4.43 -6.07
C ARG A 76 17.54 -4.51 -7.06
N VAL A 77 17.46 -3.61 -8.04
CA VAL A 77 16.41 -3.64 -9.07
C VAL A 77 16.56 -4.84 -9.99
N ALA A 78 17.78 -5.12 -10.45
CA ALA A 78 18.07 -6.24 -11.35
C ALA A 78 17.67 -7.60 -10.74
N SER A 79 17.83 -7.76 -9.43
CA SER A 79 17.43 -8.99 -8.72
C SER A 79 15.92 -9.17 -8.73
N TRP A 80 15.14 -8.11 -8.51
CA TRP A 80 13.67 -8.16 -8.62
C TRP A 80 13.21 -8.53 -10.02
N VAL A 81 13.71 -7.84 -11.06
CA VAL A 81 13.33 -8.08 -12.45
C VAL A 81 13.67 -9.51 -12.90
N ARG A 82 14.80 -10.05 -12.45
CA ARG A 82 15.23 -11.42 -12.77
C ARG A 82 14.45 -12.47 -11.99
N GLU A 83 14.40 -12.35 -10.67
CA GLU A 83 14.00 -13.44 -9.79
C GLU A 83 12.48 -13.49 -9.56
N TYR A 84 11.80 -12.35 -9.52
CA TYR A 84 10.37 -12.33 -9.22
C TYR A 84 9.55 -13.17 -10.23
N PRO A 85 9.71 -13.01 -11.56
CA PRO A 85 9.04 -13.88 -12.53
C PRO A 85 9.42 -15.36 -12.36
N GLN A 86 10.70 -15.66 -12.16
CA GLN A 86 11.19 -17.04 -12.04
C GLN A 86 10.55 -17.77 -10.87
N GLN A 87 10.38 -17.10 -9.74
CA GLN A 87 9.86 -17.69 -8.52
C GLN A 87 8.34 -17.78 -8.51
N PHE A 88 7.65 -16.78 -9.09
CA PHE A 88 6.22 -16.60 -8.86
C PHE A 88 5.32 -16.85 -10.08
N ALA A 89 5.88 -16.92 -11.30
CA ALA A 89 5.09 -17.15 -12.52
C ALA A 89 4.38 -18.52 -12.56
N GLY A 90 4.70 -19.46 -11.67
CA GLY A 90 4.02 -20.76 -11.55
C GLY A 90 2.74 -20.74 -10.70
N PHE A 91 2.52 -19.71 -9.88
CA PHE A 91 1.34 -19.62 -9.02
C PHE A 91 0.15 -18.99 -9.75
N ARG A 92 -1.07 -19.39 -9.40
CA ARG A 92 -2.31 -18.85 -9.96
C ARG A 92 -3.27 -18.52 -8.82
N ASP A 93 -3.90 -17.36 -8.92
CA ASP A 93 -5.05 -16.99 -8.10
C ASP A 93 -6.35 -17.54 -8.72
N SER A 94 -7.49 -17.22 -8.11
CA SER A 94 -8.82 -17.67 -8.56
C SER A 94 -9.21 -17.15 -9.94
N ASP A 95 -8.53 -16.11 -10.45
CA ASP A 95 -8.74 -15.53 -11.78
C ASP A 95 -7.65 -15.96 -12.78
N GLY A 96 -6.73 -16.85 -12.38
CA GLY A 96 -5.62 -17.32 -13.22
C GLY A 96 -4.45 -16.35 -13.32
N ARG A 97 -4.34 -15.33 -12.45
CA ARG A 97 -3.23 -14.38 -12.44
C ARG A 97 -2.09 -14.83 -11.51
N PRO A 98 -0.82 -14.54 -11.84
CA PRO A 98 0.29 -14.76 -10.92
C PRO A 98 0.28 -13.73 -9.78
N PRO A 99 1.09 -13.94 -8.72
CA PRO A 99 1.35 -12.93 -7.70
C PRO A 99 1.77 -11.61 -8.32
N ARG A 100 1.00 -10.56 -8.03
CA ARG A 100 1.23 -9.20 -8.51
C ARG A 100 1.78 -8.32 -7.39
N TYR A 101 2.64 -7.38 -7.79
CA TYR A 101 3.37 -6.51 -6.87
C TYR A 101 3.12 -5.03 -7.18
N THR A 102 3.01 -4.17 -6.17
CA THR A 102 2.97 -2.71 -6.42
C THR A 102 4.25 -2.08 -5.90
N PHE A 103 5.04 -1.55 -6.83
CA PHE A 103 6.27 -0.84 -6.54
C PHE A 103 5.94 0.64 -6.35
N PHE A 104 5.83 1.11 -5.10
CA PHE A 104 5.78 2.54 -4.85
C PHE A 104 7.21 3.08 -4.93
N TYR A 105 7.57 3.67 -6.07
CA TYR A 105 8.94 4.05 -6.39
C TYR A 105 9.23 5.49 -5.94
N PRO A 106 10.30 5.76 -5.17
CA PRO A 106 10.63 7.08 -4.63
C PRO A 106 10.99 8.05 -5.75
N ILE A 107 10.10 9.00 -6.01
CA ILE A 107 10.30 9.99 -7.07
C ILE A 107 11.42 10.99 -6.73
N ASP A 108 11.69 11.21 -5.44
CA ASP A 108 12.84 11.98 -4.95
C ASP A 108 14.20 11.29 -5.24
N GLN A 109 14.18 10.00 -5.57
CA GLN A 109 15.35 9.18 -5.88
C GLN A 109 15.33 8.66 -7.33
N TYR A 110 14.55 9.32 -8.19
CA TYR A 110 14.31 8.93 -9.56
C TYR A 110 15.60 8.55 -10.31
N GLU A 111 15.57 7.36 -10.90
CA GLU A 111 16.62 6.81 -11.74
C GLU A 111 15.94 6.18 -12.95
N PRO A 112 16.07 6.76 -14.17
CA PRO A 112 15.37 6.28 -15.35
C PRO A 112 15.55 4.77 -15.61
N ALA A 113 16.78 4.26 -15.45
CA ALA A 113 17.10 2.86 -15.72
C ALA A 113 16.36 1.90 -14.77
N HIS A 114 16.17 2.28 -13.51
CA HIS A 114 15.40 1.49 -12.56
C HIS A 114 13.93 1.42 -12.96
N VAL A 115 13.33 2.57 -13.30
CA VAL A 115 11.92 2.66 -13.65
C VAL A 115 11.64 1.94 -14.97
N ASP A 116 12.55 2.05 -15.96
CA ASP A 116 12.47 1.29 -17.22
C ASP A 116 12.46 -0.23 -16.97
N ALA A 117 13.35 -0.73 -16.12
CA ALA A 117 13.43 -2.15 -15.79
C ALA A 117 12.17 -2.64 -15.03
N LEU A 118 11.65 -1.85 -14.10
CA LEU A 118 10.38 -2.15 -13.43
C LEU A 118 9.19 -2.10 -14.40
N ALA A 119 9.20 -1.18 -15.38
CA ALA A 119 8.14 -1.08 -16.37
C ALA A 119 8.05 -2.34 -17.23
N GLU A 120 9.18 -2.93 -17.62
CA GLU A 120 9.22 -4.21 -18.33
C GLU A 120 8.62 -5.35 -17.50
N LEU A 121 9.01 -5.44 -16.22
CA LEU A 121 8.45 -6.41 -15.28
C LEU A 121 6.92 -6.25 -15.13
N CYS A 122 6.44 -5.00 -15.03
CA CYS A 122 5.02 -4.70 -14.92
C CYS A 122 4.28 -5.10 -16.21
N ARG A 123 4.79 -4.75 -17.40
CA ARG A 123 4.16 -5.11 -18.70
C ARG A 123 4.09 -6.62 -18.91
N ALA A 124 5.01 -7.38 -18.32
CA ALA A 124 4.96 -8.84 -18.27
C ALA A 124 3.87 -9.39 -17.30
N GLY A 125 3.09 -8.53 -16.65
CA GLY A 125 1.94 -8.90 -15.82
C GLY A 125 2.25 -9.12 -14.34
N PHE A 126 3.47 -8.77 -13.88
CA PHE A 126 3.90 -9.03 -12.50
C PHE A 126 3.64 -7.90 -11.52
N GLY A 127 3.12 -6.76 -11.97
CA GLY A 127 2.88 -5.63 -11.08
C GLY A 127 2.56 -4.32 -11.78
N GLU A 128 2.52 -3.26 -10.97
CA GLU A 128 2.40 -1.86 -11.40
C GLU A 128 3.35 -0.98 -10.57
N VAL A 129 3.74 0.16 -11.12
CA VAL A 129 4.56 1.17 -10.43
C VAL A 129 3.69 2.35 -10.05
N GLU A 130 3.79 2.79 -8.80
CA GLU A 130 3.04 3.89 -8.21
C GLU A 130 3.98 4.87 -7.51
N VAL A 131 3.45 5.97 -6.97
CA VAL A 131 4.26 7.09 -6.48
C VAL A 131 4.58 6.96 -5.00
N HIS A 132 5.86 6.97 -4.69
CA HIS A 132 6.39 7.14 -3.34
C HIS A 132 7.17 8.45 -3.26
N LEU A 133 7.08 9.17 -2.14
CA LEU A 133 7.84 10.40 -1.95
C LEU A 133 8.28 10.55 -0.50
N HIS A 134 9.56 10.87 -0.31
CA HIS A 134 10.07 11.48 0.92
C HIS A 134 10.10 13.00 0.75
N HIS A 135 9.59 13.73 1.73
CA HIS A 135 9.69 15.18 1.75
C HIS A 135 9.68 15.68 3.20
N ASP A 136 10.34 16.81 3.46
CA ASP A 136 10.47 17.38 4.80
C ASP A 136 10.51 18.90 4.70
N SER A 137 9.78 19.58 5.58
CA SER A 137 9.64 21.04 5.56
C SER A 137 9.21 21.59 4.18
N ASP A 138 8.35 20.84 3.49
CA ASP A 138 7.86 21.14 2.14
C ASP A 138 6.71 22.18 2.17
N THR A 139 6.30 22.68 0.99
CA THR A 139 5.12 23.52 0.79
C THR A 139 4.14 22.87 -0.16
N ALA A 140 2.86 23.25 -0.07
CA ALA A 140 1.81 22.75 -0.95
C ALA A 140 2.12 23.00 -2.43
N GLU A 141 2.75 24.14 -2.76
CA GLU A 141 3.13 24.50 -4.11
C GLU A 141 4.24 23.60 -4.66
N ASN A 142 5.29 23.36 -3.87
CA ASN A 142 6.40 22.50 -4.30
C ASN A 142 6.00 21.03 -4.37
N LEU A 143 5.23 20.54 -3.39
CA LEU A 143 4.65 19.19 -3.43
C LEU A 143 3.81 19.00 -4.70
N ARG A 144 2.92 19.94 -5.01
CA ARG A 144 2.10 19.91 -6.22
C ARG A 144 2.94 19.86 -7.50
N ALA A 145 3.92 20.75 -7.62
CA ALA A 145 4.80 20.81 -8.78
C ALA A 145 5.57 19.49 -8.97
N THR A 146 6.09 18.93 -7.87
CA THR A 146 6.84 17.67 -7.85
C THR A 146 6.00 16.49 -8.31
N LEU A 147 4.78 16.36 -7.78
CA LEU A 147 3.86 15.28 -8.14
C LEU A 147 3.40 15.39 -9.59
N GLN A 148 3.04 16.59 -10.06
CA GLN A 148 2.64 16.80 -11.45
C GLN A 148 3.76 16.48 -12.44
N ALA A 149 4.98 16.95 -12.16
CA ALA A 149 6.14 16.68 -13.01
C ALA A 149 6.45 15.18 -13.11
N HIS A 150 6.51 14.48 -11.97
CA HIS A 150 6.82 13.05 -11.99
C HIS A 150 5.72 12.20 -12.59
N LYS A 151 4.44 12.55 -12.35
CA LYS A 151 3.32 11.89 -13.01
C LYS A 151 3.48 11.93 -14.53
N GLU A 152 3.81 13.09 -15.10
CA GLU A 152 4.07 13.24 -16.54
C GLU A 152 5.31 12.46 -17.02
N ILE A 153 6.39 12.42 -16.23
CA ILE A 153 7.60 11.64 -16.56
C ILE A 153 7.26 10.14 -16.63
N MET A 154 6.57 9.61 -15.63
CA MET A 154 6.16 8.20 -15.56
C MET A 154 5.36 7.80 -16.81
N ALA A 155 4.40 8.62 -17.23
CA ALA A 155 3.62 8.33 -18.42
C ALA A 155 4.39 8.51 -19.73
N ARG A 156 5.03 9.66 -19.94
CA ARG A 156 5.60 9.99 -21.26
C ARG A 156 6.88 9.25 -21.55
N ARG A 157 7.72 9.03 -20.54
CA ARG A 157 9.01 8.36 -20.71
C ARG A 157 8.89 6.85 -20.57
N HIS A 158 8.15 6.40 -19.56
CA HIS A 158 8.11 4.99 -19.18
C HIS A 158 6.83 4.28 -19.61
N GLY A 159 5.82 4.98 -20.13
CA GLY A 159 4.53 4.36 -20.46
C GLY A 159 3.84 3.78 -19.22
N LEU A 160 4.08 4.38 -18.04
CA LEU A 160 3.51 3.96 -16.77
C LEU A 160 2.39 4.91 -16.32
N GLY A 161 1.61 4.47 -15.34
CA GLY A 161 0.52 5.26 -14.76
C GLY A 161 -0.85 4.85 -15.28
N ALA A 162 -1.82 4.87 -14.38
CA ALA A 162 -3.21 4.56 -14.67
C ALA A 162 -3.93 5.77 -15.26
N ARG A 163 -5.05 5.51 -15.92
CA ARG A 163 -5.95 6.56 -16.38
C ARG A 163 -7.34 6.36 -15.83
N ASP A 164 -7.97 7.46 -15.46
CA ASP A 164 -9.40 7.45 -15.21
C ASP A 164 -10.16 7.18 -16.52
N ARG A 165 -11.04 6.18 -16.52
CA ARG A 165 -11.75 5.72 -17.72
C ARG A 165 -12.68 6.79 -18.30
N ALA A 166 -13.26 7.65 -17.46
CA ALA A 166 -14.25 8.63 -17.88
C ALA A 166 -13.61 9.90 -18.45
N THR A 167 -12.51 10.34 -17.85
CA THR A 167 -11.85 11.62 -18.17
C THR A 167 -10.60 11.44 -19.01
N GLY A 168 -9.96 10.26 -18.96
CA GLY A 168 -8.65 10.00 -19.56
C GLY A 168 -7.48 10.60 -18.79
N GLU A 169 -7.75 11.26 -17.65
CA GLU A 169 -6.75 11.89 -16.80
C GLU A 169 -5.77 10.86 -16.26
N LEU A 170 -4.50 11.25 -16.22
CA LEU A 170 -3.44 10.45 -15.63
C LEU A 170 -3.53 10.52 -14.11
N VAL A 171 -3.54 9.36 -13.47
CA VAL A 171 -3.74 9.23 -12.02
C VAL A 171 -2.73 8.25 -11.41
N TYR A 172 -2.56 8.30 -10.10
CA TYR A 172 -1.59 7.48 -9.36
C TYR A 172 -2.05 7.17 -7.93
N ALA A 173 -1.54 6.12 -7.32
CA ALA A 173 -1.60 5.89 -5.89
C ALA A 173 -0.37 6.46 -5.20
N PHE A 174 -0.56 6.87 -3.94
CA PHE A 174 0.50 7.47 -3.15
C PHE A 174 0.85 6.64 -1.92
N ILE A 175 2.14 6.61 -1.59
CA ILE A 175 2.65 6.27 -0.27
C ILE A 175 3.60 7.37 0.20
N HIS A 176 3.39 7.81 1.43
CA HIS A 176 4.30 8.73 2.10
C HIS A 176 5.51 7.99 2.68
N GLY A 177 6.72 8.34 2.25
CA GLY A 177 7.91 7.56 2.58
C GLY A 177 8.32 7.56 4.04
N ASP A 178 8.15 8.69 4.72
CA ASP A 178 8.37 8.79 6.17
C ASP A 178 7.14 8.44 7.03
N TRP A 179 6.09 7.89 6.39
CA TRP A 179 4.80 7.59 7.01
C TRP A 179 4.12 8.78 7.70
N ALA A 180 4.49 10.00 7.31
CA ALA A 180 4.11 11.24 7.96
C ALA A 180 3.07 12.03 7.16
N LEU A 181 2.22 11.30 6.43
CA LEU A 181 1.10 11.82 5.64
C LEU A 181 0.38 12.95 6.39
N ASP A 182 0.09 14.00 5.65
CA ASP A 182 -0.62 15.20 6.09
C ASP A 182 -0.03 15.79 7.38
N ASN A 183 1.28 16.00 7.31
CA ASN A 183 2.13 16.54 8.35
C ASN A 183 1.89 15.91 9.73
N SER A 184 1.69 14.59 9.73
CA SER A 184 1.21 13.91 10.93
C SER A 184 2.27 13.81 12.02
N ARG A 185 3.56 13.89 11.72
CA ARG A 185 4.58 13.69 12.75
C ARG A 185 4.51 14.79 13.83
N PRO A 186 4.51 14.45 15.13
CA PRO A 186 4.29 15.45 16.20
C PRO A 186 5.31 16.59 16.28
N ASP A 187 6.50 16.41 15.71
CA ASP A 187 7.56 17.42 15.64
C ASP A 187 7.53 18.25 14.35
N GLY A 188 6.53 18.06 13.49
CA GLY A 188 6.37 18.76 12.21
C GLY A 188 7.44 18.42 11.17
N ARG A 189 8.20 17.34 11.38
CA ARG A 189 9.21 16.84 10.44
C ARG A 189 8.61 15.83 9.47
N CYS A 190 9.35 15.57 8.40
CA CYS A 190 9.09 14.54 7.42
C CYS A 190 7.80 14.75 6.61
N CYS A 191 7.35 16.00 6.45
CA CYS A 191 6.31 16.40 5.50
C CYS A 191 6.33 17.93 5.37
N GLY A 192 5.63 18.66 6.25
CA GLY A 192 5.54 20.13 6.24
C GLY A 192 4.25 20.70 5.64
N VAL A 193 3.38 19.85 5.07
CA VAL A 193 2.16 20.25 4.34
C VAL A 193 0.91 19.77 5.07
N ASN A 194 0.12 20.70 5.65
CA ASN A 194 -1.13 20.38 6.36
C ASN A 194 -2.35 20.21 5.44
N ASN A 195 -2.20 20.45 4.14
CA ASN A 195 -3.23 20.20 3.14
C ASN A 195 -2.76 19.16 2.12
N GLU A 196 -1.98 18.17 2.58
CA GLU A 196 -1.35 17.19 1.70
C GLU A 196 -2.40 16.35 0.97
N LEU A 197 -3.54 16.01 1.61
CA LEU A 197 -4.58 15.19 0.97
C LEU A 197 -5.23 15.93 -0.19
N ASP A 198 -5.49 17.23 -0.03
CA ASP A 198 -6.01 18.08 -1.10
C ASP A 198 -5.01 18.22 -2.24
N VAL A 199 -3.73 18.43 -1.94
CA VAL A 199 -2.68 18.49 -2.96
C VAL A 199 -2.65 17.18 -3.74
N LEU A 200 -2.56 16.04 -3.05
CA LEU A 200 -2.55 14.70 -3.65
C LEU A 200 -3.77 14.48 -4.55
N ARG A 201 -4.99 14.71 -4.05
CA ARG A 201 -6.23 14.53 -4.82
C ARG A 201 -6.23 15.40 -6.08
N GLN A 202 -5.91 16.69 -5.94
CA GLN A 202 -5.94 17.65 -7.04
C GLN A 202 -4.84 17.40 -8.09
N THR A 203 -3.77 16.68 -7.74
CA THR A 203 -2.75 16.24 -8.71
C THR A 203 -3.08 14.89 -9.35
N GLY A 204 -4.20 14.26 -8.98
CA GLY A 204 -4.66 12.99 -9.56
C GLY A 204 -4.32 11.77 -8.72
N CYS A 205 -4.05 11.93 -7.42
CA CYS A 205 -3.96 10.79 -6.52
C CYS A 205 -5.35 10.17 -6.32
N TYR A 206 -5.51 8.89 -6.66
CA TYR A 206 -6.79 8.20 -6.49
C TYR A 206 -6.95 7.58 -5.09
N ALA A 207 -5.85 7.18 -4.45
CA ALA A 207 -5.84 6.69 -3.08
C ALA A 207 -4.45 6.74 -2.42
N ASP A 208 -4.46 6.90 -1.10
CA ASP A 208 -3.29 6.71 -0.24
C ASP A 208 -3.21 5.29 0.33
N PHE A 209 -1.98 4.78 0.40
CA PHE A 209 -1.64 3.45 0.91
C PHE A 209 -0.62 3.51 2.06
N THR A 210 -0.47 4.64 2.75
CA THR A 210 0.55 4.84 3.80
C THR A 210 0.27 4.00 5.06
N LEU A 211 -1.00 3.73 5.38
CA LEU A 211 -1.39 3.17 6.69
C LEU A 211 -1.59 1.64 6.68
N PRO A 212 -1.20 0.89 7.73
CA PRO A 212 -0.76 1.37 9.03
C PRO A 212 0.69 1.83 9.03
N SER A 213 0.98 2.86 9.81
CA SER A 213 2.34 3.36 10.07
C SER A 213 2.89 2.90 11.42
N TYR A 214 2.17 2.02 12.14
CA TYR A 214 2.66 1.41 13.38
C TYR A 214 4.03 0.72 13.17
N PRO A 215 5.02 0.94 14.05
CA PRO A 215 4.96 1.56 15.38
C PRO A 215 5.41 3.03 15.43
N SER A 216 4.96 3.87 14.48
CA SER A 216 5.22 5.31 14.47
C SER A 216 4.19 6.11 15.29
N PRO A 217 4.55 7.27 15.86
CA PRO A 217 3.55 8.22 16.38
C PRO A 217 2.63 8.78 15.29
N THR A 218 2.94 8.59 14.01
CA THR A 218 2.07 9.01 12.90
C THR A 218 0.82 8.13 12.76
N GLN A 219 0.78 6.95 13.38
CA GLN A 219 -0.37 6.03 13.33
C GLN A 219 -1.68 6.71 13.74
N THR A 220 -2.72 6.50 12.94
CA THR A 220 -4.05 7.09 13.14
C THR A 220 -4.92 6.29 14.13
N PRO A 221 -5.95 6.93 14.71
CA PRO A 221 -7.02 6.25 15.44
C PRO A 221 -7.89 5.37 14.56
N THR A 222 -8.24 5.85 13.35
CA THR A 222 -8.97 5.06 12.35
C THR A 222 -8.11 3.90 11.89
N VAL A 223 -8.58 2.66 12.09
CA VAL A 223 -7.84 1.45 11.78
C VAL A 223 -8.68 0.42 11.03
N ASN A 224 -8.01 -0.39 10.20
CA ASN A 224 -8.59 -1.52 9.49
C ASN A 224 -9.83 -1.11 8.67
N SER A 225 -9.72 -0.07 7.87
CA SER A 225 -10.81 0.46 7.06
C SER A 225 -10.36 0.94 5.69
N ILE A 226 -11.33 1.09 4.80
CA ILE A 226 -11.23 1.83 3.54
C ILE A 226 -12.20 3.00 3.71
N TYR A 227 -11.70 4.23 3.66
CA TYR A 227 -12.49 5.41 4.01
C TYR A 227 -12.05 6.64 3.24
N TYR A 228 -12.94 7.61 3.13
CA TYR A 228 -12.67 8.93 2.57
C TYR A 228 -12.32 9.91 3.70
N ALA A 229 -11.17 10.57 3.60
CA ALA A 229 -10.81 11.69 4.49
C ALA A 229 -10.88 13.02 3.73
N THR A 230 -11.55 14.00 4.34
CA THR A 230 -11.58 15.39 3.87
C THR A 230 -10.51 16.18 4.60
N ASP A 231 -9.79 17.01 3.85
CA ASP A 231 -8.68 17.79 4.39
C ASP A 231 -9.15 18.98 5.26
N ASP A 232 -8.37 19.34 6.29
CA ASP A 232 -8.43 20.62 6.99
C ASP A 232 -7.09 21.35 6.75
N PRO A 233 -7.02 22.27 5.78
CA PRO A 233 -5.76 22.92 5.39
C PRO A 233 -5.04 23.68 6.52
N ARG A 234 -5.68 23.89 7.67
CA ARG A 234 -5.12 24.60 8.83
C ARG A 234 -4.53 23.66 9.87
N ARG A 235 -4.74 22.35 9.77
CA ARG A 235 -4.36 21.38 10.81
C ARG A 235 -3.81 20.10 10.16
N PRO A 236 -2.74 19.53 10.70
CA PRO A 236 -2.27 18.23 10.22
C PRO A 236 -3.26 17.11 10.60
N ARG A 237 -3.07 15.93 10.00
CA ARG A 237 -3.76 14.67 10.33
C ARG A 237 -5.25 14.66 10.02
N SER A 238 -5.68 15.31 8.96
CA SER A 238 -7.02 15.22 8.41
C SER A 238 -7.49 13.77 8.20
N HIS A 239 -6.55 12.87 7.89
CA HIS A 239 -6.79 11.43 7.75
C HIS A 239 -6.91 10.65 9.08
N ASP A 240 -6.89 11.29 10.25
CA ASP A 240 -7.16 10.59 11.53
C ASP A 240 -8.58 10.00 11.59
N SER A 241 -9.52 10.57 10.82
CA SER A 241 -10.92 10.18 10.71
C SER A 241 -11.47 10.36 9.30
N GLY A 242 -12.62 9.76 9.01
CA GLY A 242 -13.32 9.96 7.76
C GLY A 242 -14.57 9.11 7.64
N VAL A 243 -15.11 9.02 6.43
CA VAL A 243 -16.35 8.28 6.11
C VAL A 243 -15.98 6.95 5.47
N ASP A 244 -16.39 5.84 6.09
CA ASP A 244 -16.14 4.49 5.55
C ASP A 244 -16.78 4.34 4.14
N VAL A 245 -15.99 3.82 3.21
CA VAL A 245 -16.42 3.55 1.83
C VAL A 245 -17.66 2.65 1.83
N GLY A 246 -18.67 3.00 1.05
CA GLY A 246 -19.93 2.24 0.95
C GLY A 246 -20.90 2.40 2.13
N THR A 247 -20.69 3.32 3.06
CA THR A 247 -21.66 3.66 4.13
C THR A 247 -22.54 4.87 3.82
N GLY A 248 -22.23 5.59 2.76
CA GLY A 248 -22.95 6.76 2.27
C GLY A 248 -22.26 7.34 1.03
N PRO A 249 -22.74 8.48 0.51
CA PRO A 249 -22.08 9.16 -0.60
C PRO A 249 -20.65 9.56 -0.25
N ALA A 250 -19.72 9.39 -1.20
CA ALA A 250 -18.35 9.89 -1.06
C ALA A 250 -18.38 11.43 -0.90
N PRO A 251 -17.68 12.01 0.10
CA PRO A 251 -17.53 13.46 0.18
C PRO A 251 -16.81 14.01 -1.06
N ALA A 252 -17.26 15.16 -1.57
CA ALA A 252 -16.78 15.71 -2.84
C ALA A 252 -15.26 16.02 -2.86
N ASP A 253 -14.72 16.48 -1.74
CA ASP A 253 -13.32 16.88 -1.59
C ASP A 253 -12.59 15.95 -0.61
N ALA A 254 -12.66 14.64 -0.86
CA ALA A 254 -11.97 13.65 -0.03
C ALA A 254 -11.04 12.75 -0.83
N LEU A 255 -9.97 12.30 -0.19
CA LEU A 255 -9.06 11.27 -0.69
C LEU A 255 -9.43 9.93 -0.05
N MET A 256 -9.44 8.86 -0.84
CA MET A 256 -9.60 7.51 -0.30
C MET A 256 -8.29 7.05 0.36
N LEU A 257 -8.39 6.50 1.57
CA LEU A 257 -7.29 5.81 2.24
C LEU A 257 -7.61 4.32 2.32
N ILE A 258 -6.65 3.49 1.90
CA ILE A 258 -6.76 2.04 1.92
C ILE A 258 -5.77 1.48 2.92
N GLN A 259 -6.28 1.08 4.09
CA GLN A 259 -5.42 0.58 5.15
C GLN A 259 -5.12 -0.91 5.08
N GLY A 260 -3.94 -1.27 5.58
CA GLY A 260 -3.57 -2.64 5.88
C GLY A 260 -4.06 -3.11 7.25
N PRO A 261 -3.87 -4.40 7.57
CA PRO A 261 -4.28 -4.96 8.85
C PRO A 261 -3.40 -4.41 10.00
N LEU A 262 -4.05 -3.96 11.08
CA LEU A 262 -3.44 -3.63 12.37
C LEU A 262 -4.26 -4.26 13.49
N VAL A 263 -3.77 -5.37 14.03
CA VAL A 263 -4.50 -6.19 15.01
C VAL A 263 -3.60 -6.68 16.14
N LEU A 264 -4.23 -6.96 17.29
CA LEU A 264 -3.59 -7.75 18.33
C LEU A 264 -3.62 -9.23 17.95
N ASP A 265 -2.45 -9.86 17.96
CA ASP A 265 -2.27 -11.27 17.64
C ASP A 265 -2.02 -12.10 18.89
N TRP A 266 -3.08 -12.74 19.36
CA TRP A 266 -3.08 -13.54 20.59
C TRP A 266 -2.48 -14.93 20.41
N THR A 267 -2.24 -15.39 19.18
CA THR A 267 -1.53 -16.66 18.93
C THR A 267 -0.03 -16.51 19.16
N ARG A 268 0.51 -15.30 18.94
CA ARG A 268 1.91 -14.96 19.15
C ARG A 268 2.05 -14.02 20.33
N ARG A 269 2.33 -14.57 21.51
CA ARG A 269 2.45 -13.79 22.76
C ARG A 269 3.90 -13.59 23.18
N ARG A 270 4.24 -12.38 23.60
CA ARG A 270 5.49 -12.10 24.31
C ARG A 270 5.35 -12.57 25.76
N LEU A 271 6.30 -13.38 26.23
CA LEU A 271 6.29 -13.98 27.57
C LEU A 271 5.00 -14.76 27.90
N GLY A 272 4.30 -15.28 26.89
CA GLY A 272 3.04 -16.04 27.05
C GLY A 272 1.80 -15.22 27.38
N ILE A 273 1.91 -13.92 27.66
CA ILE A 273 0.81 -13.09 28.20
C ILE A 273 0.46 -11.87 27.35
N VAL A 274 1.44 -11.16 26.76
CA VAL A 274 1.17 -9.93 26.00
C VAL A 274 1.03 -10.28 24.51
N PRO A 275 -0.10 -9.99 23.84
CA PRO A 275 -0.23 -10.24 22.42
C PRO A 275 0.79 -9.42 21.63
N ARG A 276 1.33 -9.96 20.54
CA ARG A 276 2.07 -9.16 19.58
C ARG A 276 1.12 -8.32 18.74
N VAL A 277 1.65 -7.26 18.14
CA VAL A 277 0.92 -6.48 17.14
C VAL A 277 1.28 -7.03 15.78
N GLU A 278 0.26 -7.39 15.00
CA GLU A 278 0.38 -7.72 13.58
C GLU A 278 -0.05 -6.49 12.79
N ASN A 279 0.84 -5.97 11.94
CA ASN A 279 0.67 -4.72 11.20
C ASN A 279 0.75 -4.91 9.66
N GLY A 280 0.76 -6.15 9.17
CA GLY A 280 0.85 -6.43 7.73
C GLY A 280 2.25 -6.23 7.13
N CYS A 281 3.27 -5.94 7.93
CA CYS A 281 4.65 -5.82 7.45
C CYS A 281 5.21 -7.19 7.03
N ILE A 282 5.87 -7.27 5.87
CA ILE A 282 6.57 -8.47 5.41
C ILE A 282 8.04 -8.16 5.15
N GLN A 283 8.93 -8.56 6.05
CA GLN A 283 10.35 -8.20 5.97
C GLN A 283 11.22 -9.28 6.65
N ALA A 284 12.55 -9.14 6.64
CA ALA A 284 13.47 -10.18 7.10
C ALA A 284 13.15 -10.74 8.50
N ASN A 285 12.75 -9.87 9.44
CA ASN A 285 12.42 -10.25 10.82
C ASN A 285 10.93 -10.62 11.03
N GLN A 286 10.11 -10.51 9.98
CA GLN A 286 8.68 -10.77 9.99
C GLN A 286 8.25 -11.29 8.60
N PRO A 287 8.75 -12.47 8.17
CA PRO A 287 8.48 -13.00 6.83
C PRO A 287 6.99 -13.29 6.64
N ALA A 288 6.57 -13.41 5.38
CA ALA A 288 5.24 -13.91 5.04
C ALA A 288 5.07 -15.36 5.54
N GLY A 289 3.87 -15.69 6.00
CA GLY A 289 3.57 -17.00 6.56
C GLY A 289 2.07 -17.24 6.62
N ILE A 290 1.65 -18.46 6.31
CA ILE A 290 0.22 -18.80 6.25
C ILE A 290 -0.46 -18.70 7.63
N ASP A 291 0.31 -18.86 8.71
CA ASP A 291 -0.13 -18.67 10.09
C ASP A 291 -0.57 -17.22 10.38
N ARG A 292 -0.06 -16.25 9.62
CA ARG A 292 -0.42 -14.82 9.74
C ARG A 292 -1.73 -14.47 9.03
N LEU A 293 -2.14 -15.25 8.03
CA LEU A 293 -3.33 -14.98 7.22
C LEU A 293 -4.59 -14.80 8.07
N ALA A 294 -4.75 -15.62 9.11
CA ALA A 294 -5.88 -15.50 10.02
C ALA A 294 -5.92 -14.13 10.72
N ALA A 295 -4.77 -13.55 11.07
CA ALA A 295 -4.71 -12.22 11.67
C ALA A 295 -5.07 -11.13 10.67
N TRP A 296 -4.62 -11.26 9.40
CA TRP A 296 -4.96 -10.33 8.34
C TRP A 296 -6.46 -10.33 8.01
N LEU A 297 -7.08 -11.51 7.87
CA LEU A 297 -8.52 -11.63 7.63
C LEU A 297 -9.34 -11.12 8.83
N ARG A 298 -8.86 -11.33 10.06
CA ARG A 298 -9.50 -10.82 11.28
C ARG A 298 -9.54 -9.29 11.34
N ALA A 299 -8.68 -8.58 10.60
CA ALA A 299 -8.77 -7.13 10.49
C ALA A 299 -10.13 -6.68 9.94
N CYS A 300 -10.77 -7.52 9.11
CA CYS A 300 -12.08 -7.26 8.50
C CYS A 300 -12.13 -5.91 7.78
N VAL A 301 -11.08 -5.60 7.01
CA VAL A 301 -11.09 -4.47 6.07
C VAL A 301 -11.97 -4.86 4.88
N GLN A 302 -13.18 -4.33 4.82
CA GLN A 302 -14.22 -4.71 3.86
C GLN A 302 -15.08 -3.49 3.52
N VAL A 303 -15.74 -3.53 2.36
CA VAL A 303 -16.75 -2.54 1.96
C VAL A 303 -18.14 -3.17 2.15
N PRO A 304 -19.12 -2.50 2.78
CA PRO A 304 -20.43 -3.10 3.10
C PRO A 304 -21.18 -3.72 1.91
N GLY A 305 -21.00 -3.17 0.70
CA GLY A 305 -21.60 -3.70 -0.53
C GLY A 305 -21.04 -5.07 -0.96
N ARG A 306 -19.86 -5.46 -0.47
CA ARG A 306 -19.23 -6.77 -0.65
C ARG A 306 -18.60 -7.26 0.65
N PRO A 307 -19.41 -7.74 1.62
CA PRO A 307 -18.91 -8.23 2.90
C PRO A 307 -18.21 -9.59 2.80
N ASP A 308 -18.17 -10.19 1.60
CA ASP A 308 -17.36 -11.36 1.22
C ASP A 308 -15.95 -10.99 0.76
N TRP A 309 -15.70 -9.71 0.48
CA TRP A 309 -14.43 -9.17 -0.03
C TRP A 309 -13.57 -8.70 1.13
N PHE A 310 -12.40 -9.34 1.32
CA PHE A 310 -11.41 -9.03 2.35
C PHE A 310 -10.19 -8.37 1.72
N PHE A 311 -10.04 -7.07 1.97
CA PHE A 311 -8.92 -6.29 1.47
C PHE A 311 -7.71 -6.46 2.41
N VAL A 312 -6.69 -7.18 1.96
CA VAL A 312 -5.45 -7.38 2.73
C VAL A 312 -4.31 -6.66 2.01
N LYS A 313 -4.05 -5.44 2.48
CA LYS A 313 -2.92 -4.64 2.04
C LYS A 313 -1.72 -4.86 2.96
N LEU A 314 -0.72 -5.57 2.48
CA LEU A 314 0.57 -5.76 3.15
C LEU A 314 1.55 -4.69 2.70
N HIS A 315 2.60 -4.45 3.49
CA HIS A 315 3.64 -3.49 3.16
C HIS A 315 5.04 -4.01 3.45
N THR A 316 6.04 -3.43 2.81
CA THR A 316 7.46 -3.76 3.01
C THR A 316 8.37 -2.65 2.52
N HIS A 317 9.67 -2.83 2.77
CA HIS A 317 10.73 -2.20 2.01
C HIS A 317 11.46 -3.33 1.28
N GLY A 318 11.11 -3.59 0.03
CA GLY A 318 11.54 -4.79 -0.69
C GLY A 318 12.90 -4.66 -1.36
N ALA A 319 13.41 -3.44 -1.53
CA ALA A 319 14.71 -3.21 -2.15
C ALA A 319 15.92 -3.60 -1.27
N PRO A 320 15.96 -3.35 0.06
CA PRO A 320 17.07 -3.81 0.90
C PRO A 320 17.30 -5.32 0.87
N GLU A 321 18.57 -5.75 0.82
CA GLU A 321 18.99 -7.14 0.55
C GLU A 321 18.45 -8.15 1.57
N ALA A 322 18.38 -7.76 2.85
CA ALA A 322 17.85 -8.61 3.90
C ALA A 322 16.37 -8.95 3.65
N ASN A 323 15.60 -7.98 3.14
CA ASN A 323 14.18 -8.15 2.83
C ASN A 323 14.01 -8.88 1.49
N GLN A 324 14.83 -8.57 0.47
CA GLN A 324 14.85 -9.31 -0.80
C GLN A 324 14.96 -10.82 -0.58
N ARG A 325 15.88 -11.26 0.30
CA ARG A 325 16.08 -12.70 0.58
C ARG A 325 14.81 -13.42 1.05
N VAL A 326 13.90 -12.73 1.76
CA VAL A 326 12.66 -13.33 2.22
C VAL A 326 11.50 -13.12 1.26
N LEU A 327 11.50 -12.02 0.50
CA LEU A 327 10.45 -11.66 -0.47
C LEU A 327 10.61 -12.38 -1.81
N LEU A 328 11.84 -12.59 -2.28
CA LEU A 328 12.17 -13.30 -3.52
C LEU A 328 12.59 -14.76 -3.26
N GLY A 329 12.69 -15.18 -1.99
CA GLY A 329 13.16 -16.50 -1.59
C GLY A 329 12.08 -17.49 -1.15
N GLU A 330 12.55 -18.61 -0.59
CA GLU A 330 11.70 -19.70 -0.09
C GLU A 330 10.59 -19.27 0.89
N PRO A 331 10.76 -18.29 1.80
CA PRO A 331 9.67 -17.87 2.68
C PRO A 331 8.42 -17.41 1.92
N MET A 332 8.59 -16.55 0.91
CA MET A 332 7.47 -16.06 0.10
C MET A 332 6.92 -17.15 -0.82
N VAL A 333 7.80 -17.96 -1.43
CA VAL A 333 7.39 -19.10 -2.25
C VAL A 333 6.53 -20.10 -1.46
N ARG A 334 6.93 -20.40 -0.22
CA ARG A 334 6.16 -21.25 0.69
C ARG A 334 4.82 -20.62 1.03
N PHE A 335 4.79 -19.32 1.31
CA PHE A 335 3.55 -18.61 1.59
C PHE A 335 2.54 -18.74 0.42
N HIS A 336 2.96 -18.48 -0.82
CA HIS A 336 2.08 -18.65 -1.98
C HIS A 336 1.66 -20.10 -2.23
N ARG A 337 2.56 -21.07 -1.98
CA ARG A 337 2.25 -22.51 -2.04
C ARG A 337 1.17 -22.91 -1.03
N ASP A 338 1.30 -22.45 0.21
CA ASP A 338 0.35 -22.75 1.26
C ASP A 338 -0.98 -22.00 1.07
N LEU A 339 -0.94 -20.80 0.49
CA LEU A 339 -2.13 -20.06 0.09
C LEU A 339 -2.89 -20.76 -1.02
N ALA A 340 -2.20 -21.29 -2.03
CA ALA A 340 -2.79 -22.08 -3.10
C ALA A 340 -3.41 -23.39 -2.58
N ARG A 341 -2.73 -24.10 -1.66
CA ARG A 341 -3.29 -25.28 -0.98
C ARG A 341 -4.56 -24.92 -0.22
N ARG A 342 -4.54 -23.83 0.55
CA ARG A 342 -5.69 -23.36 1.33
C ARG A 342 -6.91 -23.09 0.44
N ALA A 343 -6.71 -22.49 -0.73
CA ALA A 343 -7.77 -22.24 -1.71
C ALA A 343 -8.27 -23.54 -2.37
N ALA A 344 -7.38 -24.49 -2.65
CA ALA A 344 -7.76 -25.80 -3.18
C ALA A 344 -8.55 -26.65 -2.18
N ASP A 345 -8.22 -26.56 -0.89
CA ASP A 345 -8.84 -27.33 0.19
C ASP A 345 -10.21 -26.77 0.65
N ASP A 346 -10.56 -25.54 0.24
CA ASP A 346 -11.79 -24.88 0.64
C ASP A 346 -12.44 -24.14 -0.52
N PRO A 347 -13.54 -24.67 -1.08
CA PRO A 347 -14.19 -24.10 -2.25
C PRO A 347 -14.79 -22.71 -2.01
N HIS A 348 -14.88 -22.28 -0.76
CA HIS A 348 -15.35 -20.93 -0.38
C HIS A 348 -14.20 -19.95 -0.15
N PHE A 349 -12.94 -20.35 -0.33
CA PHE A 349 -11.79 -19.48 -0.13
C PHE A 349 -11.11 -19.15 -1.46
N HIS A 350 -11.36 -17.93 -1.95
CA HIS A 350 -10.86 -17.42 -3.21
C HIS A 350 -9.71 -16.44 -2.95
N VAL A 351 -8.67 -16.53 -3.76
CA VAL A 351 -7.49 -15.66 -3.66
C VAL A 351 -7.42 -14.81 -4.92
N HIS A 352 -7.13 -13.53 -4.75
CA HIS A 352 -6.99 -12.57 -5.84
C HIS A 352 -5.74 -11.73 -5.58
N TYR A 353 -4.71 -11.89 -6.42
CA TYR A 353 -3.54 -11.03 -6.35
C TYR A 353 -3.86 -9.70 -7.04
N VAL A 354 -3.71 -8.59 -6.33
CA VAL A 354 -4.13 -7.27 -6.82
C VAL A 354 -3.03 -6.22 -6.64
N THR A 355 -2.87 -5.29 -7.59
CA THR A 355 -2.10 -4.06 -7.35
C THR A 355 -2.90 -3.02 -6.56
N ALA A 356 -2.26 -1.92 -6.15
CA ALA A 356 -2.93 -0.79 -5.52
C ALA A 356 -4.10 -0.25 -6.36
N ARG A 357 -3.91 -0.07 -7.68
CA ARG A 357 -4.96 0.36 -8.59
C ARG A 357 -6.14 -0.59 -8.65
N GLU A 358 -5.87 -1.89 -8.78
CA GLU A 358 -6.92 -2.91 -8.80
C GLU A 358 -7.64 -2.96 -7.45
N MET A 359 -6.91 -2.83 -6.34
CA MET A 359 -7.49 -2.77 -4.99
C MET A 359 -8.43 -1.57 -4.84
N TYR A 360 -8.04 -0.39 -5.34
CA TYR A 360 -8.90 0.80 -5.41
C TYR A 360 -10.15 0.53 -6.26
N ASN A 361 -9.99 0.02 -7.48
CA ASN A 361 -11.11 -0.30 -8.36
C ASN A 361 -12.10 -1.29 -7.73
N LEU A 362 -11.59 -2.30 -7.02
CA LEU A 362 -12.43 -3.26 -6.31
C LEU A 362 -13.16 -2.62 -5.14
N ALA A 363 -12.55 -1.68 -4.42
CA ALA A 363 -13.22 -0.92 -3.37
C ALA A 363 -14.35 -0.04 -3.95
N ARG A 364 -14.09 0.64 -5.07
CA ARG A 364 -15.07 1.46 -5.80
C ARG A 364 -16.20 0.62 -6.40
N ALA A 365 -15.89 -0.54 -6.97
CA ALA A 365 -16.88 -1.48 -7.47
C ALA A 365 -17.77 -2.01 -6.33
N ALA A 366 -17.18 -2.37 -5.19
CA ALA A 366 -17.92 -2.81 -4.02
C ALA A 366 -18.83 -1.69 -3.46
N GLU A 367 -18.35 -0.44 -3.44
CA GLU A 367 -19.15 0.72 -3.08
C GLU A 367 -20.34 0.93 -4.02
N ALA A 368 -20.13 0.72 -5.31
CA ALA A 368 -21.19 0.78 -6.33
C ALA A 368 -22.14 -0.44 -6.32
N GLY A 369 -21.98 -1.38 -5.38
CA GLY A 369 -22.82 -2.57 -5.26
C GLY A 369 -22.57 -3.64 -6.32
N TRP A 370 -21.33 -3.72 -6.84
CA TRP A 370 -20.95 -4.67 -7.88
C TRP A 370 -21.24 -6.13 -7.51
N GLY A 371 -22.19 -6.76 -8.20
CA GLY A 371 -22.55 -8.18 -8.00
C GLY A 371 -21.77 -9.18 -8.86
N GLY A 372 -20.84 -8.72 -9.70
CA GLY A 372 -20.06 -9.58 -10.60
C GLY A 372 -18.83 -10.22 -9.94
N SER A 373 -18.03 -10.91 -10.77
CA SER A 373 -16.74 -11.48 -10.35
C SER A 373 -15.69 -10.40 -10.07
N VAL A 374 -14.66 -10.77 -9.31
CA VAL A 374 -13.49 -9.90 -9.01
C VAL A 374 -12.76 -9.51 -10.29
N ASP A 375 -12.42 -10.48 -11.16
CA ASP A 375 -11.67 -10.22 -12.40
C ASP A 375 -12.28 -9.10 -13.26
N LYS A 376 -13.61 -9.10 -13.43
CA LYS A 376 -14.31 -8.10 -14.24
C LYS A 376 -14.33 -6.69 -13.64
N ALA A 377 -14.02 -6.55 -12.34
CA ALA A 377 -13.98 -5.27 -11.63
C ALA A 377 -12.56 -4.73 -11.43
N ARG A 378 -11.51 -5.44 -11.87
CA ARG A 378 -10.11 -5.00 -11.72
C ARG A 378 -9.81 -3.68 -12.43
N ASP A 379 -10.55 -3.37 -13.50
CA ASP A 379 -10.45 -2.15 -14.28
C ASP A 379 -11.73 -1.29 -14.20
N PHE A 380 -12.40 -1.26 -13.05
CA PHE A 380 -13.72 -0.62 -12.88
C PHE A 380 -13.73 0.87 -13.27
N GLU A 381 -13.00 1.72 -12.55
CA GLU A 381 -12.88 3.16 -12.84
C GLU A 381 -11.55 3.49 -13.50
N LEU A 382 -10.46 2.88 -13.03
CA LEU A 382 -9.10 3.14 -13.50
C LEU A 382 -8.61 2.04 -14.42
N ILE A 383 -8.09 2.41 -15.58
CA ILE A 383 -7.51 1.49 -16.55
C ILE A 383 -6.00 1.66 -16.61
N TRP A 384 -5.29 0.57 -16.85
CA TRP A 384 -3.86 0.62 -17.18
C TRP A 384 -3.68 0.15 -18.62
N ASP A 385 -3.13 1.03 -19.46
CA ASP A 385 -2.99 0.78 -20.89
C ASP A 385 -1.58 0.26 -21.18
N SER A 386 -1.38 -1.05 -21.04
CA SER A 386 -0.07 -1.69 -21.22
C SER A 386 0.48 -1.58 -22.63
N ASP A 387 -0.39 -1.32 -23.62
CA ASP A 387 -0.09 -1.47 -25.05
C ASP A 387 0.18 -0.15 -25.77
N ARG A 388 0.01 1.01 -25.09
CA ARG A 388 0.49 2.29 -25.61
C ARG A 388 2.00 2.39 -25.45
N THR A 389 2.72 1.65 -26.29
CA THR A 389 4.06 2.06 -26.68
C THR A 389 3.96 3.48 -27.23
N CYS A 390 4.83 4.38 -26.76
CA CYS A 390 5.01 5.67 -27.40
C CYS A 390 5.37 5.43 -28.87
N THR A 391 4.39 5.57 -29.77
CA THR A 391 4.66 5.89 -31.17
C THR A 391 5.23 7.30 -31.17
N SER A 392 6.51 7.44 -30.82
CA SER A 392 7.28 8.62 -31.14
C SER A 392 7.24 8.75 -32.66
N GLY A 393 6.49 9.75 -33.14
CA GLY A 393 6.50 10.14 -34.54
C GLY A 393 7.93 10.40 -34.97
N SER A 394 8.44 9.54 -35.84
CA SER A 394 9.64 9.85 -36.62
C SER A 394 9.23 10.93 -37.63
N PRO A 395 9.92 12.09 -37.71
CA PRO A 395 9.60 13.09 -38.70
C PRO A 395 9.99 12.54 -40.06
N ASP A 396 8.96 12.28 -40.87
CA ASP A 396 8.91 12.46 -42.32
C ASP A 396 10.29 12.48 -43.03
N ARG A 397 10.80 11.29 -43.37
CA ARG A 397 11.77 11.19 -44.47
C ARG A 397 10.98 11.18 -45.78
N ALA A 398 10.81 12.38 -46.31
CA ALA A 398 10.42 12.64 -47.68
C ALA A 398 11.10 11.64 -48.64
N ARG A 399 10.30 10.77 -49.25
CA ARG A 399 10.70 10.05 -50.46
C ARG A 399 10.46 10.99 -51.63
N THR A 400 11.52 11.66 -52.08
CA THR A 400 11.57 12.26 -53.41
C THR A 400 11.60 11.12 -54.44
N PRO A 401 10.67 11.06 -55.41
CA PRO A 401 10.83 10.18 -56.56
C PRO A 401 11.75 10.86 -57.57
N LEU A 402 12.98 10.35 -57.72
CA LEU A 402 13.82 10.68 -58.87
C LEU A 402 13.28 9.91 -60.08
N GLY A 403 12.73 10.69 -61.01
CA GLY A 403 12.36 10.23 -62.34
C GLY A 403 13.56 9.82 -63.17
N SER A 404 13.23 9.05 -64.20
CA SER A 404 14.04 8.57 -65.30
C SER A 404 14.86 9.66 -66.02
N ALA A 405 16.13 9.36 -66.30
CA ALA A 405 16.86 9.76 -67.51
C ALA A 405 18.14 8.93 -67.64
N GLY A 406 18.33 8.27 -68.80
CA GLY A 406 19.57 7.56 -69.16
C GLY A 406 19.36 6.10 -69.50
#